data_AF-A0A0N9DTI1-F1
#
_entry.id   AF-A0A0N9DTI1-F1
#
_cell.length_a   1.000
_cell.length_b   1.000
_cell.length_c   1.000
_cell.angle_alpha   90.00
_cell.angle_beta   90.00
_cell.angle_gamma   90.00
#
_symmetry.space_group_name_H-M   'P 1'
#
loop_
_entity.id
_entity.type
_entity.pdbx_description
1 polymer ?
#
loop_
_entity_poly.entity_id
_entity_poly.type
_entity_poly.pdbx_seq_one_letter_code
_entity_poly.pdbx_strand_id
1 'polypeptide(L)'
;KMMELRASKETHKLTYIRGRYSPTSTEILYGALPKIYGTSNYFSHSAICAEAEKMGPGLTQGYFGYRDYDLANTNCLVAWGTDPVSSNRMVPNMIHRLGEILARGTVIVVDPRLSTSAAKAHEWLPIKPGTDGALAGAIAHVLLTESLWNADFVGTFKDGVNHFTAGRAVDESLFEERETHGIVKWWNL
;
A
#
# COMPACT_ATOMS: atom_id res chain seq x y z
N LYS A 1 -43.06 -0.08 -3.58
CA LYS A 1 -42.07 0.81 -2.95
C LYS A 1 -41.12 1.49 -3.94
N MET A 2 -40.25 0.79 -4.67
CA MET A 2 -39.37 1.44 -5.68
C MET A 2 -40.16 2.20 -6.77
N MET A 3 -41.28 1.66 -7.25
CA MET A 3 -42.15 2.36 -8.20
C MET A 3 -42.88 3.57 -7.59
N GLU A 4 -43.22 3.52 -6.29
CA GLU A 4 -43.82 4.65 -5.56
C GLU A 4 -42.83 5.82 -5.51
N LEU A 5 -41.59 5.55 -5.09
CA LEU A 5 -40.50 6.54 -5.09
C LEU A 5 -40.20 7.11 -6.48
N ARG A 6 -40.33 6.29 -7.54
CA ARG A 6 -40.16 6.76 -8.93
C ARG A 6 -41.32 7.66 -9.37
N ALA A 7 -42.56 7.26 -9.05
CA ALA A 7 -43.76 8.04 -9.35
C ALA A 7 -43.79 9.38 -8.59
N SER A 8 -43.28 9.41 -7.35
CA SER A 8 -43.17 10.62 -6.54
C SER A 8 -41.96 11.50 -6.87
N LYS A 9 -41.10 11.11 -7.82
CA LYS A 9 -39.84 11.79 -8.16
C LYS A 9 -38.83 11.86 -7.01
N GLU A 10 -38.84 10.86 -6.13
CA GLU A 10 -37.98 10.75 -4.95
C GLU A 10 -36.98 9.59 -5.07
N THR A 11 -36.46 9.34 -6.27
CA THR A 11 -35.56 8.21 -6.56
C THR A 11 -34.30 8.22 -5.70
N HIS A 12 -33.82 9.41 -5.30
CA HIS A 12 -32.68 9.58 -4.40
C HIS A 12 -32.88 8.92 -3.02
N LYS A 13 -34.11 8.65 -2.57
CA LYS A 13 -34.36 8.00 -1.28
C LYS A 13 -34.05 6.50 -1.28
N LEU A 14 -33.89 5.88 -2.46
CA LEU A 14 -33.42 4.51 -2.53
C LEU A 14 -31.94 4.44 -2.18
N THR A 15 -31.59 3.62 -1.19
CA THR A 15 -30.20 3.30 -0.84
C THR A 15 -29.90 1.85 -1.21
N TYR A 16 -28.75 1.62 -1.86
CA TYR A 16 -28.22 0.29 -2.15
C TYR A 16 -26.87 0.09 -1.44
N ILE A 17 -26.78 -0.90 -0.57
CA ILE A 17 -25.55 -1.20 0.18
C ILE A 17 -25.01 -2.55 -0.29
N ARG A 18 -23.72 -2.58 -0.64
CA ARG A 18 -23.05 -3.78 -1.15
C ARG A 18 -21.93 -4.25 -0.22
N GLY A 19 -22.08 -5.47 0.28
CA GLY A 19 -21.03 -6.22 0.96
C GLY A 19 -20.10 -6.93 -0.03
N ARG A 20 -19.86 -8.24 0.14
CA ARG A 20 -19.13 -9.06 -0.83
C ARG A 20 -19.87 -9.09 -2.17
N TYR A 21 -19.14 -9.22 -3.26
CA TYR A 21 -19.69 -9.16 -4.60
C TYR A 21 -18.91 -10.05 -5.57
N SER A 22 -19.56 -10.39 -6.67
CA SER A 22 -18.98 -10.96 -7.89
C SER A 22 -19.02 -9.94 -9.05
N PRO A 23 -18.34 -10.20 -10.18
CA PRO A 23 -18.41 -9.32 -11.35
C PRO A 23 -19.85 -9.03 -11.79
N THR A 24 -20.71 -10.05 -11.89
CA THR A 24 -22.11 -9.89 -12.30
C THR A 24 -22.90 -8.94 -11.40
N SER A 25 -22.78 -9.09 -10.07
CA SER A 25 -23.44 -8.19 -9.11
C SER A 25 -22.88 -6.76 -9.15
N THR A 26 -21.61 -6.60 -9.58
CA THR A 26 -20.98 -5.29 -9.74
C THR A 26 -21.54 -4.56 -10.94
N GLU A 27 -21.66 -5.23 -12.08
CA GLU A 27 -22.12 -4.61 -13.32
C GLU A 27 -23.60 -4.27 -13.27
N ILE A 28 -24.44 -5.20 -12.80
CA ILE A 28 -25.89 -5.05 -12.84
C ILE A 28 -26.40 -4.31 -11.60
N LEU A 29 -26.23 -4.89 -10.40
CA LEU A 29 -26.91 -4.41 -9.19
C LEU A 29 -26.27 -3.15 -8.60
N TYR A 30 -24.94 -3.03 -8.67
CA TYR A 30 -24.21 -1.84 -8.19
C TYR A 30 -23.97 -0.82 -9.31
N GLY A 31 -23.78 -1.29 -10.55
CA GLY A 31 -23.45 -0.46 -11.69
C GLY A 31 -24.68 0.12 -12.39
N ALA A 32 -25.47 -0.73 -13.06
CA ALA A 32 -26.57 -0.31 -13.90
C ALA A 32 -27.82 0.12 -13.11
N LEU A 33 -28.24 -0.68 -12.12
CA LEU A 33 -29.50 -0.48 -11.41
C LEU A 33 -29.62 0.91 -10.76
N PRO A 34 -28.67 1.40 -9.95
CA PRO A 34 -28.80 2.71 -9.30
C PRO A 34 -28.84 3.86 -10.32
N LYS A 35 -28.07 3.73 -11.40
CA LYS A 35 -28.02 4.72 -12.50
C LYS A 35 -29.33 4.78 -13.28
N ILE A 36 -29.88 3.64 -13.67
CA ILE A 36 -31.18 3.53 -14.37
C ILE A 36 -32.33 3.99 -13.47
N TYR A 37 -32.25 3.66 -12.18
CA TYR A 37 -33.24 4.08 -11.20
C TYR A 37 -33.19 5.58 -10.92
N GLY A 38 -32.00 6.18 -10.94
CA GLY A 38 -31.77 7.60 -10.66
C GLY A 38 -31.46 7.88 -9.19
N THR A 39 -30.68 7.03 -8.54
CA THR A 39 -30.16 7.27 -7.18
C THR A 39 -28.63 7.34 -7.17
N SER A 40 -28.09 8.30 -6.42
CA SER A 40 -26.66 8.40 -6.10
C SER A 40 -26.27 7.65 -4.82
N ASN A 41 -27.25 7.13 -4.07
CA ASN A 41 -27.04 6.50 -2.76
C ASN A 41 -26.76 5.01 -2.90
N TYR A 42 -25.68 4.67 -3.60
CA TYR A 42 -25.20 3.29 -3.73
C TYR A 42 -23.76 3.20 -3.21
N PHE A 43 -23.56 2.40 -2.17
CA PHE A 43 -22.32 2.38 -1.40
C PHE A 43 -21.77 0.96 -1.32
N SER A 44 -20.50 0.79 -1.65
CA SER A 44 -19.77 -0.45 -1.41
C SER A 44 -19.21 -0.48 0.01
N HIS A 45 -18.74 -1.65 0.43
CA HIS A 45 -17.96 -1.80 1.66
C HIS A 45 -16.50 -1.32 1.56
N SER A 46 -16.09 -0.65 0.46
CA SER A 46 -14.66 -0.45 0.17
C SER A 46 -13.96 0.32 1.28
N ALA A 47 -14.57 1.41 1.75
CA ALA A 47 -13.99 2.31 2.76
C ALA A 47 -13.72 1.60 4.10
N ILE A 48 -14.51 0.59 4.46
CA ILE A 48 -14.30 -0.24 5.66
C ILE A 48 -13.43 -1.48 5.39
N CYS A 49 -12.98 -1.67 4.14
CA CYS A 49 -12.14 -2.78 3.74
C CYS A 49 -10.66 -2.38 3.72
N ALA A 50 -10.22 -1.58 2.74
CA ALA A 50 -8.80 -1.25 2.57
C ALA A 50 -8.52 -0.05 1.65
N GLU A 51 -9.42 0.95 1.54
CA GLU A 51 -9.14 2.09 0.65
C GLU A 51 -7.89 2.88 1.07
N ALA A 52 -7.61 2.96 2.38
CA ALA A 52 -6.42 3.64 2.90
C ALA A 52 -5.11 3.00 2.39
N GLU A 53 -5.06 1.68 2.20
CA GLU A 53 -3.87 0.98 1.65
C GLU A 53 -3.55 1.44 0.23
N LYS A 54 -4.57 1.81 -0.56
CA LYS A 54 -4.42 2.24 -1.95
C LYS A 54 -3.92 3.67 -2.08
N MET A 55 -3.92 4.45 -1.01
CA MET A 55 -3.53 5.86 -1.06
C MET A 55 -2.04 6.04 -1.34
N GLY A 56 -1.17 5.23 -0.73
CA GLY A 56 0.26 5.29 -1.00
C GLY A 56 0.56 5.12 -2.49
N PRO A 57 0.23 3.97 -3.09
CA PRO A 57 0.50 3.71 -4.52
C PRO A 57 -0.30 4.63 -5.44
N GLY A 58 -1.51 5.02 -5.05
CA GLY A 58 -2.32 5.96 -5.80
C GLY A 58 -1.68 7.35 -5.92
N LEU A 59 -1.16 7.89 -4.82
CA LEU A 59 -0.56 9.22 -4.78
C LEU A 59 0.89 9.24 -5.28
N THR A 60 1.63 8.13 -5.16
CA THR A 60 3.06 8.09 -5.56
C THR A 60 3.30 7.46 -6.93
N GLN A 61 2.41 6.58 -7.40
CA GLN A 61 2.57 5.80 -8.63
C GLN A 61 1.36 5.88 -9.57
N GLY A 62 0.31 6.62 -9.20
CA GLY A 62 -0.93 6.70 -9.98
C GLY A 62 -1.77 5.41 -9.98
N TYR A 63 -1.47 4.46 -9.10
CA TYR A 63 -2.11 3.13 -9.10
C TYR A 63 -3.00 2.91 -7.87
N PHE A 64 -4.31 3.17 -8.02
CA PHE A 64 -5.31 3.00 -6.95
C PHE A 64 -5.84 1.56 -6.87
N GLY A 65 -4.94 0.60 -6.66
CA GLY A 65 -5.24 -0.83 -6.66
C GLY A 65 -4.41 -1.64 -5.67
N TYR A 66 -4.62 -2.95 -5.66
CA TYR A 66 -3.78 -3.89 -4.92
C TYR A 66 -2.64 -4.39 -5.80
N ARG A 67 -1.52 -4.76 -5.20
CA ARG A 67 -0.35 -5.28 -5.90
C ARG A 67 -0.18 -6.75 -5.57
N ASP A 68 0.31 -7.51 -6.56
CA ASP A 68 0.93 -8.79 -6.28
C ASP A 68 2.42 -8.58 -5.97
N TYR A 69 3.05 -9.58 -5.38
CA TYR A 69 4.44 -9.53 -4.95
C TYR A 69 5.23 -10.60 -5.69
N ASP A 70 6.43 -10.24 -6.16
CA ASP A 70 7.32 -11.19 -6.84
C ASP A 70 8.00 -12.12 -5.83
N LEU A 71 7.20 -13.03 -5.27
CA LEU A 71 7.62 -13.98 -4.25
C LEU A 71 8.62 -15.00 -4.77
N ALA A 72 8.76 -15.16 -6.09
CA ALA A 72 9.73 -16.08 -6.68
C ALA A 72 11.15 -15.51 -6.68
N ASN A 73 11.30 -14.18 -6.83
CA ASN A 73 12.61 -13.53 -6.96
C ASN A 73 13.00 -12.65 -5.74
N THR A 74 12.11 -12.42 -4.78
CA THR A 74 12.44 -11.57 -3.62
C THR A 74 13.55 -12.15 -2.73
N ASN A 75 14.57 -11.35 -2.40
CA ASN A 75 15.64 -11.71 -1.45
C ASN A 75 15.49 -11.01 -0.10
N CYS A 76 14.58 -10.05 -0.01
CA CYS A 76 14.23 -9.37 1.23
C CYS A 76 12.71 -9.11 1.23
N LEU A 77 11.99 -9.83 2.08
CA LEU A 77 10.56 -9.66 2.25
C LEU A 77 10.32 -8.92 3.57
N VAL A 78 9.76 -7.71 3.47
CA VAL A 78 9.26 -6.96 4.64
C VAL A 78 7.73 -7.06 4.66
N ALA A 79 7.19 -7.86 5.57
CA ALA A 79 5.75 -7.94 5.80
C ALA A 79 5.35 -6.92 6.88
N TRP A 80 4.80 -5.79 6.44
CA TRP A 80 4.48 -4.67 7.31
C TRP A 80 3.00 -4.67 7.70
N GLY A 81 2.69 -4.98 8.96
CA GLY A 81 1.32 -5.06 9.49
C GLY A 81 0.46 -6.14 8.83
N THR A 82 1.06 -7.05 8.07
CA THR A 82 0.36 -8.11 7.33
C THR A 82 0.81 -9.48 7.79
N ASP A 83 -0.12 -10.43 7.73
CA ASP A 83 0.10 -11.85 8.02
C ASP A 83 -0.26 -12.66 6.77
N PRO A 84 0.56 -12.59 5.69
CA PRO A 84 0.20 -13.10 4.36
C PRO A 84 0.11 -14.63 4.28
N VAL A 85 0.54 -15.37 5.32
CA VAL A 85 0.30 -16.82 5.44
C VAL A 85 -1.04 -17.16 6.11
N SER A 86 -1.69 -16.20 6.76
CA SER A 86 -2.99 -16.38 7.43
C SER A 86 -4.12 -15.56 6.81
N SER A 87 -3.78 -14.44 6.17
CA SER A 87 -4.68 -13.41 5.65
C SER A 87 -4.03 -12.72 4.44
N ASN A 88 -4.52 -11.54 4.03
CA ASN A 88 -4.12 -10.87 2.79
C ASN A 88 -4.68 -11.59 1.54
N ARG A 89 -4.19 -11.25 0.34
CA ARG A 89 -4.95 -11.41 -0.91
C ARG A 89 -4.62 -12.66 -1.72
N MET A 90 -3.46 -13.27 -1.49
CA MET A 90 -3.01 -14.50 -2.17
C MET A 90 -2.36 -15.48 -1.18
N VAL A 91 -3.09 -15.83 -0.13
CA VAL A 91 -2.62 -16.72 0.96
C VAL A 91 -2.00 -18.02 0.46
N PRO A 92 -2.60 -18.75 -0.51
CA PRO A 92 -2.02 -20.01 -0.97
C PRO A 92 -0.65 -19.83 -1.64
N ASN A 93 -0.46 -18.76 -2.42
CA ASN A 93 0.81 -18.47 -3.07
C ASN A 93 1.90 -18.12 -2.04
N MET A 94 1.56 -17.32 -1.03
CA MET A 94 2.49 -17.00 0.05
C MET A 94 2.91 -18.24 0.85
N ILE A 95 1.95 -19.09 1.23
CA ILE A 95 2.26 -20.35 1.94
C ILE A 95 3.20 -21.21 1.10
N HIS A 96 2.95 -21.31 -0.21
CA HIS A 96 3.77 -22.09 -1.12
C HIS A 96 5.21 -21.56 -1.24
N ARG A 97 5.38 -20.22 -1.29
CA ARG A 97 6.68 -19.58 -1.56
C ARG A 97 7.50 -19.21 -0.33
N LEU A 98 6.89 -19.09 0.85
CA LEU A 98 7.59 -18.59 2.04
C LEU A 98 8.85 -19.41 2.39
N GLY A 99 8.78 -20.74 2.30
CA GLY A 99 9.94 -21.60 2.57
C GLY A 99 11.13 -21.32 1.64
N GLU A 100 10.86 -21.05 0.36
CA GLU A 100 11.89 -20.71 -0.63
C GLU A 100 12.52 -19.34 -0.34
N ILE A 101 11.71 -18.36 0.09
CA ILE A 101 12.19 -17.02 0.47
C ILE A 101 13.07 -17.13 1.72
N LEU A 102 12.63 -17.89 2.72
CA LEU A 102 13.39 -18.10 3.95
C LEU A 102 14.76 -18.75 3.70
N ALA A 103 14.84 -19.65 2.72
CA ALA A 103 16.09 -20.32 2.39
C ALA A 103 17.09 -19.44 1.64
N ARG A 104 16.61 -18.47 0.83
CA ARG A 104 17.48 -17.66 -0.05
C ARG A 104 17.74 -16.24 0.44
N GLY A 105 16.91 -15.72 1.33
CA GLY A 105 16.92 -14.31 1.69
C GLY A 105 16.32 -14.06 3.07
N THR A 106 16.10 -12.78 3.38
CA THR A 106 15.64 -12.34 4.70
C THR A 106 14.14 -12.07 4.71
N VAL A 107 13.49 -12.44 5.80
CA VAL A 107 12.07 -12.17 6.04
C VAL A 107 11.98 -11.38 7.33
N ILE A 108 11.45 -10.16 7.24
CA ILE A 108 11.27 -9.22 8.34
C ILE A 108 9.78 -8.97 8.50
N VAL A 109 9.27 -9.04 9.73
CA VAL A 109 7.85 -8.77 10.02
C VAL A 109 7.75 -7.62 11.01
N VAL A 110 7.05 -6.57 10.60
CA VAL A 110 6.70 -5.42 11.46
C VAL A 110 5.26 -5.60 11.91
N ASP A 111 5.03 -6.02 13.14
CA ASP A 111 3.68 -6.31 13.65
C ASP A 111 3.67 -6.18 15.18
N PRO A 112 2.73 -5.44 15.80
CA PRO A 112 2.64 -5.34 17.26
C PRO A 112 2.49 -6.70 17.97
N ARG A 113 1.90 -7.71 17.29
CA ARG A 113 1.76 -9.07 17.80
C ARG A 113 2.72 -10.02 17.07
N LEU A 114 3.07 -11.12 17.73
CA LEU A 114 3.76 -12.23 17.09
C LEU A 114 2.76 -13.00 16.19
N SER A 115 2.61 -12.55 14.96
CA SER A 115 1.75 -13.17 13.95
C SER A 115 2.30 -14.51 13.42
N THR A 116 1.51 -15.25 12.63
CA THR A 116 1.98 -16.52 12.06
C THR A 116 3.17 -16.30 11.12
N SER A 117 3.13 -15.22 10.35
CA SER A 117 4.28 -14.73 9.59
C SER A 117 5.46 -14.33 10.48
N ALA A 118 5.24 -13.57 11.56
CA ALA A 118 6.31 -13.15 12.46
C ALA A 118 7.02 -14.34 13.12
N ALA A 119 6.26 -15.36 13.54
CA ALA A 119 6.80 -16.58 14.13
C ALA A 119 7.66 -17.43 13.16
N LYS A 120 7.62 -17.13 11.87
CA LYS A 120 8.43 -17.78 10.81
C LYS A 120 9.49 -16.86 10.24
N ALA A 121 9.51 -15.60 10.63
CA ALA A 121 10.43 -14.60 10.10
C ALA A 121 11.83 -14.76 10.71
N HIS A 122 12.82 -14.19 10.02
CA HIS A 122 14.15 -14.03 10.59
C HIS A 122 14.16 -12.94 11.67
N GLU A 123 13.40 -11.86 11.43
CA GLU A 123 13.29 -10.72 12.33
C GLU A 123 11.82 -10.38 12.58
N TRP A 124 11.47 -10.19 13.86
CA TRP A 124 10.17 -9.64 14.26
C TRP A 124 10.39 -8.31 14.99
N LEU A 125 9.79 -7.25 14.45
CA LEU A 125 9.80 -5.91 15.02
C LEU A 125 8.44 -5.64 15.68
N PRO A 126 8.31 -5.78 17.02
CA PRO A 126 7.08 -5.52 17.76
C PRO A 126 6.78 -4.02 17.86
N ILE A 127 6.32 -3.44 16.75
CA ILE A 127 6.06 -2.00 16.64
C ILE A 127 4.93 -1.57 17.58
N LYS A 128 5.02 -0.36 18.14
CA LYS A 128 3.90 0.24 18.87
C LYS A 128 2.79 0.59 17.85
N PRO A 129 1.52 0.20 18.09
CA PRO A 129 0.44 0.52 17.16
C PRO A 129 0.39 2.03 16.82
N GLY A 130 0.37 2.35 15.52
CA GLY A 130 0.31 3.72 15.02
C GLY A 130 1.66 4.43 14.88
N THR A 131 2.79 3.75 15.17
CA THR A 131 4.13 4.33 14.99
C THR A 131 4.87 3.80 13.75
N ASP A 132 4.15 3.12 12.86
CA ASP A 132 4.68 2.56 11.61
C ASP A 132 5.35 3.62 10.73
N GLY A 133 4.73 4.80 10.60
CA GLY A 133 5.29 5.91 9.81
C GLY A 133 6.63 6.41 10.36
N ALA A 134 6.83 6.39 11.68
CA ALA A 134 8.10 6.79 12.29
C ALA A 134 9.22 5.78 11.96
N LEU A 135 8.92 4.48 12.00
CA LEU A 135 9.89 3.45 11.60
C LEU A 135 10.20 3.53 10.10
N ALA A 136 9.20 3.73 9.25
CA ALA A 136 9.41 3.88 7.80
C ALA A 136 10.28 5.11 7.48
N GLY A 137 10.03 6.24 8.15
CA GLY A 137 10.85 7.45 8.05
C GLY A 137 12.30 7.24 8.53
N ALA A 138 12.50 6.52 9.64
CA ALA A 138 13.83 6.19 10.14
C ALA A 138 14.60 5.25 9.20
N ILE A 139 13.94 4.25 8.59
CA ILE A 139 14.56 3.39 7.57
C ILE A 139 14.96 4.23 6.36
N ALA A 140 14.07 5.08 5.86
CA ALA A 140 14.38 5.98 4.75
C ALA A 140 15.56 6.90 5.07
N HIS A 141 15.63 7.43 6.29
CA HIS A 141 16.75 8.24 6.76
C HIS A 141 18.08 7.49 6.66
N VAL A 142 18.16 6.28 7.22
CA VAL A 142 19.38 5.46 7.16
C VAL A 142 19.77 5.13 5.72
N LEU A 143 18.80 4.74 4.88
CA LEU A 143 19.05 4.44 3.48
C LEU A 143 19.68 5.62 2.74
N LEU A 144 19.23 6.85 3.03
CA LEU A 144 19.77 8.07 2.43
C LEU A 144 21.12 8.46 3.03
N THR A 145 21.29 8.44 4.35
CA THR A 145 22.57 8.83 4.97
C THR A 145 23.71 7.86 4.66
N GLU A 146 23.39 6.58 4.45
CA GLU A 146 24.38 5.52 4.18
C GLU A 146 24.54 5.19 2.68
N SER A 147 23.89 5.93 1.79
CA SER A 147 23.97 5.69 0.33
C SER A 147 23.50 4.29 -0.11
N LEU A 148 22.44 3.76 0.53
CA LEU A 148 21.90 2.42 0.28
C LEU A 148 20.66 2.40 -0.62
N TRP A 149 20.23 3.56 -1.16
CA TRP A 149 19.08 3.62 -2.06
C TRP A 149 19.43 3.08 -3.46
N ASN A 150 18.41 2.71 -4.23
CA ASN A 150 18.58 2.33 -5.63
C ASN A 150 18.83 3.58 -6.49
N ALA A 151 20.10 3.92 -6.73
CA ALA A 151 20.49 5.10 -7.51
C ALA A 151 20.01 5.03 -8.97
N ASP A 152 19.83 3.84 -9.54
CA ASP A 152 19.34 3.71 -10.91
C ASP A 152 17.89 4.16 -11.05
N PHE A 153 17.07 3.92 -10.02
CA PHE A 153 15.68 4.34 -9.96
C PHE A 153 15.51 5.76 -9.40
N VAL A 154 16.15 6.07 -8.27
CA VAL A 154 15.95 7.36 -7.57
C VAL A 154 16.74 8.49 -8.23
N GLY A 155 17.97 8.22 -8.68
CA GLY A 155 18.94 9.24 -9.06
C GLY A 155 20.10 9.38 -8.09
N THR A 156 20.99 10.34 -8.35
CA THR A 156 22.23 10.54 -7.58
C THR A 156 22.66 12.00 -7.57
N PHE A 157 23.64 12.34 -6.73
CA PHE A 157 24.27 13.67 -6.70
C PHE A 157 25.20 13.87 -7.89
N LYS A 158 25.16 15.06 -8.50
CA LYS A 158 25.93 15.41 -9.71
C LYS A 158 27.44 15.37 -9.51
N ASP A 159 27.90 15.60 -8.28
CA ASP A 159 29.32 15.56 -7.91
C ASP A 159 29.77 14.18 -7.37
N GLY A 160 28.84 13.21 -7.30
CA GLY A 160 29.09 11.86 -6.78
C GLY A 160 29.26 11.79 -5.26
N VAL A 161 29.05 12.89 -4.52
CA VAL A 161 29.17 12.93 -3.07
C VAL A 161 27.78 12.82 -2.43
N ASN A 162 27.64 11.97 -1.42
CA ASN A 162 26.38 11.92 -0.67
C ASN A 162 26.24 13.14 0.23
N HIS A 163 25.27 14.02 -0.06
CA HIS A 163 24.98 15.19 0.76
C HIS A 163 23.88 14.95 1.80
N PHE A 164 23.20 13.81 1.81
CA PHE A 164 22.22 13.48 2.85
C PHE A 164 22.93 13.27 4.20
N THR A 165 22.97 14.31 5.02
CA THR A 165 23.58 14.31 6.35
C THR A 165 22.55 14.69 7.40
N ALA A 166 22.43 13.87 8.45
CA ALA A 166 21.44 14.10 9.51
C ALA A 166 21.48 15.54 10.05
N GLY A 167 20.30 16.17 10.10
CA GLY A 167 20.13 17.55 10.57
C GLY A 167 20.64 18.64 9.62
N ARG A 168 21.00 18.30 8.38
CA ARG A 168 21.41 19.27 7.36
C ARG A 168 20.50 19.22 6.14
N ALA A 169 20.04 20.40 5.72
CA ALA A 169 19.36 20.55 4.45
C ALA A 169 20.32 20.30 3.29
N VAL A 170 19.77 19.82 2.18
CA VAL A 170 20.49 19.54 0.92
C VAL A 170 20.01 20.52 -0.13
N ASP A 171 20.95 21.08 -0.89
CA ASP A 171 20.62 21.92 -2.05
C ASP A 171 20.01 21.04 -3.16
N GLU A 172 18.74 21.28 -3.48
CA GLU A 172 17.98 20.55 -4.51
C GLU A 172 18.69 20.56 -5.88
N SER A 173 19.48 21.60 -6.18
CA SER A 173 20.18 21.71 -7.46
C SER A 173 21.33 20.69 -7.62
N LEU A 174 21.80 20.08 -6.53
CA LEU A 174 22.90 19.11 -6.53
C LEU A 174 22.44 17.69 -6.87
N PHE A 175 21.15 17.38 -6.73
CA PHE A 175 20.61 16.04 -6.97
C PHE A 175 19.96 15.96 -8.34
N GLU A 176 20.25 14.88 -9.07
CA GLU A 176 19.63 14.55 -10.35
C GLU A 176 18.70 13.35 -10.13
N GLU A 177 17.39 13.62 -10.00
CA GLU A 177 16.36 12.58 -9.89
C GLU A 177 16.09 11.89 -11.23
N ARG A 178 15.73 10.60 -11.18
CA ARG A 178 15.42 9.78 -12.38
C ARG A 178 13.95 9.43 -12.48
N GLU A 179 13.49 8.43 -11.71
CA GLU A 179 12.13 7.91 -11.74
C GLU A 179 11.30 8.33 -10.52
N THR A 180 11.88 9.17 -9.66
CA THR A 180 11.21 9.74 -8.48
C THR A 180 10.92 11.23 -8.66
N HIS A 181 10.21 11.80 -7.69
CA HIS A 181 10.00 13.24 -7.64
C HIS A 181 10.02 13.77 -6.19
N GLY A 182 10.92 14.73 -5.92
CA GLY A 182 10.92 15.55 -4.71
C GLY A 182 11.60 14.91 -3.51
N ILE A 183 12.58 14.03 -3.70
CA ILE A 183 13.29 13.35 -2.59
C ILE A 183 14.06 14.35 -1.71
N VAL A 184 14.75 15.31 -2.33
CA VAL A 184 15.49 16.35 -1.60
C VAL A 184 14.55 17.32 -0.93
N LYS A 185 13.45 17.68 -1.60
CA LYS A 185 12.39 18.52 -1.01
C LYS A 185 11.78 17.87 0.22
N TRP A 186 11.53 16.56 0.17
CA TRP A 186 11.05 15.78 1.32
C TRP A 186 12.08 15.72 2.45
N TRP A 187 13.36 15.53 2.13
CA TRP A 187 14.45 15.53 3.11
C TRP A 187 14.57 16.85 3.88
N ASN A 188 14.29 17.97 3.20
CA ASN A 188 14.40 19.32 3.76
C ASN A 188 13.19 19.76 4.61
N LEU A 189 12.16 18.92 4.77
CA LEU A 189 11.00 19.19 5.63
C LEU A 189 11.34 19.08 7.12
#